data_AF-D6ZCR3-F1
#
_entry.id   AF-D6ZCR3-F1
#
_cell.length_a   1.000
_cell.length_b   1.000
_cell.length_c   1.000
_cell.angle_alpha   90.00
_cell.angle_beta   90.00
_cell.angle_gamma   90.00
#
_symmetry.space_group_name_H-M   'P 1'
#
loop_
_entity.id
_entity.type
_entity.pdbx_description
1 polymer ?
#
loop_
_entity_poly.entity_id
_entity_poly.type
_entity_poly.pdbx_seq_one_letter_code
_entity_poly.pdbx_strand_id
1 'polypeptide(L)'
;MVTHCPCVAEERENMGFDINPDGIRGNADSLRGICEQFGSIGESGKNTELGWDVFGLLGRPFAWGLGYATKAAGSGIEAYGQIIGHTAEQLDHAADHIAARDQEASDYLAQ
;
A
#
# COMPACT_ATOMS: atom_id res chain seq x y z
N MET A 1 10.05 41.38 -28.69
CA MET A 1 9.38 40.56 -27.68
C MET A 1 10.42 39.64 -27.08
N VAL A 2 10.81 39.92 -25.84
CA VAL A 2 11.77 39.14 -25.06
C VAL A 2 10.95 38.17 -24.21
N THR A 3 11.23 36.88 -24.32
CA THR A 3 10.96 35.90 -23.27
C THR A 3 12.20 35.02 -23.13
N HIS A 4 13.20 35.59 -22.47
CA HIS A 4 14.18 34.82 -21.71
C HIS A 4 13.41 34.12 -20.58
N CYS A 5 13.46 32.79 -20.53
CA CYS A 5 13.04 32.03 -19.36
C CYS A 5 14.32 31.71 -18.56
N PRO A 6 14.58 32.35 -17.39
CA PRO A 6 15.83 32.20 -16.67
C PRO A 6 15.61 31.33 -15.43
N CYS A 7 15.50 30.01 -15.55
CA CYS A 7 15.41 29.14 -14.36
C CYS A 7 16.01 27.74 -14.55
N VAL A 8 17.06 27.57 -15.35
CA VAL A 8 17.91 26.36 -15.21
C VAL A 8 19.02 26.74 -14.24
N ALA A 9 18.67 26.84 -12.96
CA ALA A 9 19.64 26.81 -11.88
C ALA A 9 19.99 25.34 -11.64
N GLU A 10 21.27 25.02 -11.80
CA GLU A 10 21.87 23.77 -11.36
C GLU A 10 21.64 23.59 -9.86
N GLU A 11 20.68 22.74 -9.48
CA GLU A 11 20.71 22.09 -8.16
C GLU A 11 21.45 20.77 -8.30
N ARG A 12 22.78 20.85 -8.21
CA ARG A 12 23.54 19.75 -7.60
C ARG A 12 23.40 19.89 -6.08
N GLU A 13 22.25 19.49 -5.55
CA GLU A 13 22.00 19.55 -4.10
C GLU A 13 21.84 18.14 -3.53
N ASN A 14 22.79 17.80 -2.65
CA ASN A 14 22.74 16.79 -1.60
C ASN A 14 21.94 15.50 -1.88
N MET A 15 22.63 14.38 -2.16
CA MET A 15 22.06 13.02 -2.14
C MET A 15 21.71 12.54 -0.71
N GLY A 16 21.25 13.44 0.16
CA GLY A 16 20.67 13.10 1.46
C GLY A 16 19.19 12.84 1.24
N PHE A 17 18.73 11.62 1.54
CA PHE A 17 17.30 11.36 1.64
C PHE A 17 16.73 12.27 2.74
N ASP A 18 15.93 13.26 2.36
CA ASP A 18 15.17 14.05 3.32
C ASP A 18 13.99 13.20 3.79
N ILE A 19 14.12 12.62 4.98
CA ILE A 19 13.13 11.72 5.55
C ILE A 19 12.16 12.54 6.38
N ASN A 20 11.08 13.00 5.75
CA ASN A 20 9.99 13.72 6.43
C ASN A 20 8.99 12.74 7.06
N PRO A 21 8.80 12.74 8.40
CA PRO A 21 7.86 11.84 9.08
C PRO A 21 6.40 12.02 8.63
N ASP A 22 5.97 13.24 8.29
CA ASP A 22 4.61 13.50 7.80
C ASP A 22 4.40 12.91 6.40
N GLY A 23 5.43 13.00 5.54
CA GLY A 23 5.41 12.39 4.22
C GLY A 23 5.35 10.85 4.30
N ILE A 24 6.06 10.26 5.27
CA ILE A 24 5.99 8.82 5.55
C ILE A 24 4.59 8.41 5.98
N ARG A 25 3.96 9.16 6.90
CA ARG A 25 2.58 8.89 7.36
C ARG A 25 1.57 8.96 6.22
N GLY A 26 1.70 9.96 5.34
CA GLY A 26 0.84 10.04 4.13
C GLY A 26 0.98 8.82 3.22
N ASN A 27 2.19 8.27 3.08
CA ASN A 27 2.41 7.02 2.35
C ASN A 27 1.84 5.81 3.08
N ALA A 28 1.97 5.74 4.41
CA ALA A 28 1.39 4.68 5.23
C ALA A 28 -0.14 4.64 5.09
N ASP A 29 -0.81 5.79 5.17
CA ASP A 29 -2.27 5.89 4.97
C ASP A 29 -2.69 5.45 3.56
N SER A 30 -1.92 5.83 2.54
CA SER A 30 -2.16 5.39 1.17
C SER A 30 -2.05 3.86 1.04
N LEU A 31 -1.05 3.25 1.67
CA LEU A 31 -0.88 1.79 1.69
C LEU A 31 -1.99 1.10 2.48
N ARG A 32 -2.47 1.66 3.61
CA ARG A 32 -3.63 1.13 4.34
C ARG A 32 -4.87 1.11 3.47
N GLY A 33 -5.14 2.19 2.73
CA GLY A 33 -6.26 2.22 1.78
C GLY A 33 -6.18 1.13 0.71
N ILE A 34 -4.97 0.80 0.24
CA ILE A 34 -4.76 -0.32 -0.69
C ILE A 34 -4.96 -1.67 0.03
N CYS A 35 -4.44 -1.83 1.25
CA CYS A 35 -4.64 -3.03 2.07
C CYS A 35 -6.13 -3.35 2.26
N GLU A 36 -6.95 -2.34 2.59
CA GLU A 36 -8.40 -2.50 2.75
C GLU A 36 -9.08 -2.95 1.45
N GLN A 37 -8.71 -2.35 0.32
CA GLN A 37 -9.24 -2.75 -1.00
C GLN A 37 -8.88 -4.20 -1.34
N PHE A 38 -7.61 -4.58 -1.13
CA PHE A 38 -7.16 -5.95 -1.38
C PHE A 38 -7.80 -6.94 -0.41
N GLY A 39 -7.98 -6.57 0.85
CA GLY A 39 -8.72 -7.38 1.83
C GLY A 39 -10.16 -7.63 1.37
N SER A 40 -10.88 -6.57 0.96
CA SER A 40 -12.25 -6.68 0.48
C SER A 40 -12.39 -7.53 -0.79
N ILE A 41 -11.49 -7.34 -1.77
CA ILE A 41 -11.47 -8.13 -3.00
C ILE A 41 -11.12 -9.60 -2.69
N GLY A 42 -10.12 -9.83 -1.85
CA GLY A 42 -9.68 -11.16 -1.46
C GLY A 42 -10.77 -11.93 -0.72
N GLU A 43 -11.45 -11.28 0.22
CA GLU A 43 -12.60 -11.83 0.93
C GLU A 43 -13.75 -12.18 -0.03
N SER A 44 -14.07 -11.29 -0.95
CA SER A 44 -15.09 -11.53 -1.97
C SER A 44 -14.75 -12.74 -2.85
N GLY A 45 -13.49 -12.88 -3.26
CA GLY A 45 -13.02 -14.02 -4.06
C GLY A 45 -13.11 -15.36 -3.30
N LYS A 46 -12.70 -15.40 -2.02
CA LYS A 46 -12.78 -16.60 -1.18
C LYS A 46 -14.22 -17.05 -0.92
N ASN A 47 -15.13 -16.09 -0.78
CA ASN A 47 -16.53 -16.32 -0.47
C ASN A 47 -17.40 -16.43 -1.73
N THR A 48 -16.81 -16.36 -2.92
CA THR A 48 -17.57 -16.55 -4.16
C THR A 48 -18.06 -17.99 -4.27
N GLU A 49 -19.38 -18.14 -4.34
CA GLU A 49 -20.05 -19.39 -4.66
C GLU A 49 -20.65 -19.31 -6.06
N LEU A 50 -20.38 -20.32 -6.88
CA LEU A 50 -20.96 -20.39 -8.22
C LEU A 50 -22.36 -21.01 -8.12
N GLY A 51 -23.36 -20.31 -8.66
CA GLY A 51 -24.74 -20.78 -8.67
C GLY A 51 -24.96 -21.98 -9.60
N TRP A 52 -26.10 -22.66 -9.41
CA TRP A 52 -26.51 -23.81 -10.23
C TRP A 52 -26.59 -23.51 -11.72
N ASP A 53 -26.86 -22.27 -12.11
CA ASP A 53 -26.90 -21.85 -13.51
C ASP A 53 -25.51 -21.93 -14.17
N VAL A 54 -24.46 -21.58 -13.44
CA VAL A 54 -23.06 -21.70 -13.90
C VAL A 54 -22.70 -23.17 -14.07
N PHE A 55 -23.18 -24.03 -13.16
CA PHE A 55 -23.03 -25.48 -13.27
C PHE A 55 -23.75 -26.07 -14.48
N GLY A 56 -24.92 -25.55 -14.83
CA GLY A 56 -25.68 -25.92 -16.02
C GLY A 56 -25.00 -25.48 -17.32
N LEU A 57 -24.42 -24.28 -17.33
CA LEU A 57 -23.79 -23.69 -18.52
C LEU A 57 -22.40 -24.27 -18.82
N LEU A 58 -21.51 -24.31 -17.83
CA LEU A 58 -20.12 -24.74 -18.02
C LEU A 58 -19.94 -26.26 -17.88
N GLY A 59 -20.94 -26.94 -17.31
CA GLY A 59 -20.80 -28.31 -16.84
C GLY A 59 -20.04 -28.40 -15.52
N ARG A 60 -20.35 -29.46 -14.75
CA ARG A 60 -19.86 -29.66 -13.38
C ARG A 60 -18.33 -29.57 -13.19
N PRO A 61 -17.49 -30.24 -14.00
CA PRO A 61 -16.04 -30.22 -13.75
C PRO A 61 -15.43 -28.83 -13.98
N PHE A 62 -15.90 -28.09 -14.98
CA PHE A 62 -15.40 -26.75 -15.28
C PHE A 62 -15.84 -25.72 -14.24
N ALA A 63 -17.10 -25.79 -13.80
CA ALA A 63 -17.60 -24.90 -12.75
C ALA A 63 -16.89 -25.15 -11.40
N TRP A 64 -16.57 -26.39 -11.04
CA TRP A 64 -15.74 -26.66 -9.86
C TRP A 64 -14.31 -26.11 -9.99
N GLY A 65 -13.67 -26.31 -11.15
CA GLY A 65 -12.34 -25.78 -11.41
C GLY A 65 -12.30 -24.25 -11.31
N LEU A 66 -13.32 -23.58 -11.87
CA LEU A 66 -13.47 -22.13 -11.79
C LEU A 66 -13.65 -21.68 -10.33
N GLY A 67 -14.53 -22.32 -9.57
CA GLY A 67 -14.75 -21.99 -8.16
C GLY A 67 -13.48 -22.15 -7.32
N TYR A 68 -12.71 -23.22 -7.54
CA TYR A 68 -11.42 -23.40 -6.87
C TYR A 68 -10.41 -22.31 -7.24
N ALA A 69 -10.28 -22.00 -8.54
CA ALA A 69 -9.37 -20.96 -9.02
C ALA A 69 -9.73 -19.57 -8.46
N THR A 70 -11.01 -19.21 -8.43
CA THR A 70 -11.49 -17.94 -7.86
C THR A 70 -11.18 -17.84 -6.36
N LYS A 71 -11.39 -18.92 -5.60
CA LYS A 71 -11.05 -18.96 -4.17
C LYS A 71 -9.56 -18.85 -3.92
N ALA A 72 -8.75 -19.56 -4.70
CA ALA A 72 -7.29 -19.48 -4.60
C ALA A 72 -6.78 -18.07 -4.94
N ALA A 73 -7.34 -17.44 -5.98
CA ALA A 73 -7.03 -16.05 -6.33
C ALA A 73 -7.42 -15.08 -5.21
N GLY A 74 -8.61 -15.24 -4.62
CA GLY A 74 -9.07 -14.45 -3.47
C GLY A 74 -8.11 -14.54 -2.28
N SER A 75 -7.70 -15.75 -1.90
CA SER A 75 -6.71 -15.95 -0.82
C SER A 75 -5.35 -15.29 -1.13
N GLY A 76 -4.89 -15.37 -2.38
CA GLY A 76 -3.64 -14.73 -2.79
C GLY A 76 -3.72 -13.20 -2.69
N ILE A 77 -4.81 -12.60 -3.16
CA ILE A 77 -5.04 -11.15 -3.10
C ILE A 77 -5.07 -10.67 -1.64
N GLU A 78 -5.77 -11.39 -0.76
CA GLU A 78 -5.81 -11.07 0.66
C GLU A 78 -4.41 -11.11 1.30
N ALA A 79 -3.61 -12.13 0.98
CA ALA A 79 -2.24 -12.24 1.49
C ALA A 79 -1.36 -11.06 1.04
N TYR A 80 -1.50 -10.60 -0.21
CA TYR A 80 -0.84 -9.38 -0.67
C TYR A 80 -1.32 -8.13 0.10
N GLY A 81 -2.62 -8.03 0.35
CA GLY A 81 -3.19 -6.97 1.17
C GLY A 81 -2.55 -6.91 2.56
N GLN A 82 -2.41 -8.06 3.23
CA GLN A 82 -1.77 -8.16 4.55
C GLN A 82 -0.30 -7.69 4.54
N ILE A 83 0.48 -8.04 3.51
CA ILE A 83 1.88 -7.58 3.37
C ILE A 83 1.95 -6.05 3.22
N ILE A 84 1.02 -5.48 2.44
CA ILE A 84 0.92 -4.04 2.24
C ILE A 84 0.53 -3.35 3.57
N GLY A 85 -0.45 -3.89 4.28
CA GLY A 85 -0.86 -3.39 5.60
C GLY A 85 0.29 -3.41 6.61
N HIS A 86 1.04 -4.51 6.66
CA HIS A 86 2.21 -4.60 7.53
C HIS A 86 3.30 -3.58 7.16
N THR A 87 3.48 -3.30 5.87
CA THR A 87 4.42 -2.27 5.41
C THR A 87 3.98 -0.89 5.89
N ALA A 88 2.68 -0.59 5.85
CA ALA A 88 2.14 0.67 6.37
C ALA A 88 2.41 0.82 7.87
N GLU A 89 2.17 -0.23 8.67
CA GLU A 89 2.49 -0.23 10.10
C GLU A 89 3.97 0.06 10.38
N GLN A 90 4.87 -0.55 9.59
CA GLN A 90 6.31 -0.29 9.72
C GLN A 90 6.68 1.16 9.39
N LEU A 91 6.02 1.76 8.40
CA LEU A 91 6.22 3.18 8.06
C LEU A 91 5.76 4.10 9.19
N ASP A 92 4.63 3.82 9.83
CA ASP A 92 4.18 4.60 11.00
C ASP A 92 5.16 4.48 12.16
N HIS A 93 5.61 3.26 12.46
CA HIS A 93 6.64 3.04 13.49
C HIS A 93 7.95 3.78 13.18
N ALA A 94 8.35 3.83 11.91
CA ALA A 94 9.52 4.59 11.49
C ALA A 94 9.32 6.10 11.67
N ALA A 95 8.16 6.63 11.30
CA ALA A 95 7.82 8.04 11.49
C ALA A 95 7.80 8.44 12.98
N ASP A 96 7.24 7.58 13.85
CA ASP A 96 7.23 7.80 15.29
C ASP A 96 8.66 7.81 15.87
N HIS A 97 9.53 6.92 15.41
CA HIS A 97 10.93 6.89 15.85
C HIS A 97 11.70 8.14 15.41
N ILE A 98 11.42 8.67 14.22
CA ILE A 98 12.03 9.93 13.74
C ILE A 98 11.56 11.10 14.60
N ALA A 99 10.25 11.24 14.81
CA ALA A 99 9.69 12.31 15.62
C ALA A 99 10.23 12.30 17.07
N ALA A 100 10.40 11.12 17.66
CA ALA A 100 10.99 10.98 18.99
C ALA A 100 12.45 11.46 19.04
N ARG A 101 13.25 11.14 18.00
CA ARG A 101 14.65 11.58 17.91
C ARG A 101 14.78 13.07 17.67
N ASP A 102 13.90 13.66 16.88
CA ASP A 102 13.85 15.10 16.67
C ASP A 102 13.53 15.86 17.96
N GLN A 103 12.59 15.33 18.76
CA GLN A 103 12.25 15.88 20.07
C GLN A 103 13.45 15.82 21.04
N GLU A 104 14.13 14.67 21.14
CA GLU A 104 15.33 14.51 21.96
C GLU A 104 16.43 15.49 21.54
N ALA A 105 16.69 15.61 20.24
CA ALA A 105 17.70 16.52 19.71
C ALA A 105 17.38 17.99 20.01
N SER A 106 16.10 18.37 19.90
CA SER A 106 15.64 19.72 20.26
C SER A 106 15.84 20.01 21.76
N ASP A 107 15.57 19.04 22.63
CA ASP A 107 15.74 19.20 24.09
C ASP A 107 17.22 19.32 24.49
N TYR A 108 18.14 18.66 23.78
CA TYR A 108 19.58 18.82 23.98
C TYR A 108 20.10 20.18 23.51
N LEU A 109 19.58 20.72 22.41
CA LEU A 109 19.98 22.02 21.87
C LEU A 109 19.43 23.20 22.66
N ALA A 110 18.40 22.98 23.48
CA ALA A 110 17.78 23.98 24.34
C ALA A 110 18.43 24.11 25.74
N GLN A 111 19.43 23.28 26.06
CA GLN A 111 20.25 23.35 27.29
C GLN A 111 21.56 24.11 27.05
#